data_AF-A0A0R1K629-F1
#
_entry.id   AF-A0A0R1K629-F1
#
_cell.length_a   1.000
_cell.length_b   1.000
_cell.length_c   1.000
_cell.angle_alpha   90.00
_cell.angle_beta   90.00
_cell.angle_gamma   90.00
#
_symmetry.space_group_name_H-M   'P 1'
#
loop_
_entity.id
_entity.type
_entity.pdbx_description
1 polymer ?
#
loop_
_entity_poly.entity_id
_entity_poly.type
_entity_poly.pdbx_seq_one_letter_code
_entity_poly.pdbx_strand_id
1 'polypeptide(L)'
;MRKRLFAILGILFLFIVLSGCGKKDNAQVVDTTKTWYMFQDQGESDVISIRFLKNSKAEVKDIMSLGDSVGINRMNNNNANPSYELDRNGKTIVINASNKVVFKLLKPYKENVYGRHMKGYYVQYQGQTYKFGYITKTDKKSNVTTDNKSKSQSIAYKSMPDHIINVNAGSTPLKNTNMAGNFNFSTIIDYRRTDGNLTVDNNGTYQMTLTEHAAQPDTETTDSKVVMATTIESGQVQSMYGKVYLVPKNFLTIEYYFHGQNQNNLLPKSVNLKVSSKATGNQIDRARTRIEISDGQMYLFSSDFTVRKQTAQKVANGNYLTKSDKSQVSLRDAITQTYQVYKDNKTNPVKSNADFMQLAAAISDNHDKKLGNIAVDFGGKYGIDQVPTDYQGVDIDGNKQPLMQYLFLVTPATYKENGPTITTNQGKFLIYGMLNNRLFLLKQPDKDSTTVTWTLVNGVSLKVPKLKFTLD
;
A
#
# COMPACT_ATOMS: atom_id res chain seq x y z
N MET A 1 41.60 -4.01 73.79
CA MET A 1 40.62 -4.34 72.73
C MET A 1 39.86 -3.12 72.16
N ARG A 2 39.49 -2.10 72.96
CA ARG A 2 38.78 -0.90 72.46
C ARG A 2 39.48 -0.16 71.28
N LYS A 3 40.80 0.01 71.29
CA LYS A 3 41.54 0.72 70.22
C LYS A 3 41.53 0.00 68.86
N ARG A 4 41.47 -1.35 68.82
CA ARG A 4 41.36 -2.12 67.57
C ARG A 4 39.93 -2.09 67.00
N LEU A 5 38.91 -2.02 67.86
CA LEU A 5 37.52 -1.91 67.43
C LEU A 5 37.23 -0.57 66.73
N PHE A 6 37.77 0.54 67.26
CA PHE A 6 37.63 1.86 66.65
C PHE A 6 38.41 2.01 65.33
N ALA A 7 39.57 1.36 65.19
CA ALA A 7 40.31 1.34 63.92
C ALA A 7 39.55 0.57 62.82
N ILE A 8 38.90 -0.54 63.17
CA ILE A 8 38.08 -1.33 62.25
C ILE A 8 36.81 -0.56 61.85
N LEU A 9 36.14 0.10 62.80
CA LEU A 9 34.99 0.96 62.52
C LEU A 9 35.33 2.18 61.65
N GLY A 10 36.52 2.78 61.85
CA GLY A 10 37.01 3.89 61.03
C GLY A 10 37.32 3.49 59.58
N ILE A 11 37.91 2.31 59.37
CA ILE A 11 38.17 1.76 58.03
C ILE A 11 36.85 1.37 57.34
N LEU A 12 35.89 0.81 58.08
CA LEU A 12 34.57 0.47 57.55
C LEU A 12 33.77 1.73 57.12
N PHE A 13 33.83 2.80 57.92
CA PHE A 13 33.23 4.09 57.55
C PHE A 13 33.93 4.72 56.33
N LEU A 14 35.25 4.58 56.20
CA LEU A 14 35.98 5.04 55.00
C LEU A 14 35.51 4.30 53.73
N PHE A 15 35.26 2.98 53.82
CA PHE A 15 34.75 2.19 52.70
C PHE A 15 33.28 2.49 52.36
N ILE A 16 32.45 2.84 53.35
CA ILE A 16 31.03 3.25 53.14
C ILE A 16 30.96 4.66 52.51
N VAL A 17 31.86 5.58 52.87
CA VAL A 17 31.92 6.93 52.28
C VAL A 17 32.48 6.91 50.84
N LEU A 18 33.41 6.00 50.52
CA LEU A 18 33.96 5.84 49.16
C LEU A 18 33.02 5.13 48.17
N SER A 19 32.02 4.37 48.65
CA SER A 19 31.05 3.67 47.80
C SER A 19 29.78 4.48 47.51
N GLY A 20 29.63 5.68 48.07
CA GLY A 20 28.45 6.54 47.94
C GLY A 20 28.43 7.55 46.78
N CYS A 21 29.47 7.63 45.94
CA CYS A 21 29.56 8.62 44.86
C CYS A 21 29.74 7.96 43.48
N GLY A 22 28.89 6.98 43.16
CA GLY A 22 28.78 6.47 41.79
C GLY A 22 28.33 7.59 40.84
N LYS A 23 28.97 7.72 39.66
CA LYS A 23 28.48 8.63 38.60
C LYS A 23 27.03 8.28 38.30
N LYS A 24 26.14 9.28 38.34
CA LYS A 24 24.72 9.15 38.00
C LYS A 24 24.55 8.52 36.62
N ASP A 25 23.53 7.67 36.44
CA ASP A 25 23.30 6.95 35.18
C ASP A 25 23.22 7.89 33.97
N ASN A 26 22.50 9.01 34.12
CA ASN A 26 22.39 10.02 33.07
C ASN A 26 23.74 10.68 32.71
N ALA A 27 24.62 10.88 33.69
CA ALA A 27 25.97 11.39 33.46
C ALA A 27 26.82 10.35 32.69
N GLN A 28 26.69 9.06 33.01
CA GLN A 28 27.41 8.00 32.28
C GLN A 28 26.98 7.87 30.82
N VAL A 29 25.71 8.17 30.52
CA VAL A 29 25.17 8.18 29.16
C VAL A 29 25.78 9.30 28.32
N VAL A 30 25.79 10.53 28.86
CA VAL A 30 26.23 11.71 28.10
C VAL A 30 27.75 11.91 28.06
N ASP A 31 28.49 11.30 29.00
CA ASP A 31 29.96 11.30 29.06
C ASP A 31 30.58 10.29 28.06
N THR A 32 29.98 10.17 26.87
CA THR A 32 30.42 9.27 25.79
C THR A 32 30.25 9.94 24.43
N THR A 33 31.13 9.61 23.49
CA THR A 33 31.03 10.04 22.08
C THR A 33 30.17 9.10 21.23
N LYS A 34 29.51 8.11 21.87
CA LYS A 34 28.74 7.08 21.18
C LYS A 34 27.44 7.65 20.65
N THR A 35 26.99 7.13 19.51
CA THR A 35 25.61 7.33 19.06
C THR A 35 24.71 6.36 19.82
N TRP A 36 23.80 6.93 20.60
CA TRP A 36 22.75 6.20 21.27
C TRP A 36 21.50 6.17 20.40
N TYR A 37 20.72 5.12 20.53
CA TYR A 37 19.52 4.88 19.75
C TYR A 37 18.37 4.64 20.69
N MET A 38 17.32 5.46 20.58
CA MET A 38 16.02 5.18 21.18
C MET A 38 15.17 4.43 20.17
N PHE A 39 14.57 3.30 20.58
CA PHE A 39 13.77 2.45 19.69
C PHE A 39 12.83 1.53 20.47
N GLN A 40 11.88 0.93 19.75
CA GLN A 40 11.04 -0.18 20.21
C GLN A 40 11.31 -1.43 19.37
N ASP A 41 11.01 -2.60 19.95
CA ASP A 41 11.14 -3.91 19.31
C ASP A 41 12.53 -4.16 18.71
N GLN A 42 12.61 -4.19 17.37
CA GLN A 42 13.79 -4.59 16.60
C GLN A 42 14.62 -3.42 16.06
N GLY A 43 14.18 -2.19 16.27
CA GLY A 43 14.91 -1.00 15.81
C GLY A 43 15.15 -0.95 14.29
N GLU A 44 14.27 -1.59 13.53
CA GLU A 44 14.28 -1.57 12.05
C GLU A 44 13.43 -0.43 11.49
N SER A 45 12.86 0.42 12.36
CA SER A 45 11.97 1.51 12.00
C SER A 45 11.99 2.59 13.09
N ASP A 46 12.01 3.87 12.67
CA ASP A 46 11.99 5.10 13.50
C ASP A 46 12.82 4.99 14.76
N VAL A 47 14.11 5.12 14.55
CA VAL A 47 15.06 5.19 15.64
C VAL A 47 15.40 6.66 15.83
N ILE A 48 15.33 7.15 17.06
CA ILE A 48 15.91 8.46 17.38
C ILE A 48 17.37 8.20 17.71
N SER A 49 18.26 8.65 16.84
CA SER A 49 19.69 8.64 17.14
C SER A 49 20.05 9.92 17.89
N ILE A 50 20.83 9.75 18.96
CA ILE A 50 21.24 10.81 19.87
C ILE A 50 22.74 10.68 20.06
N ARG A 51 23.48 11.69 19.62
CA ARG A 51 24.91 11.83 19.88
C ARG A 51 25.12 13.04 20.78
N PHE A 52 25.54 12.81 22.01
CA PHE A 52 25.88 13.87 22.95
C PHE A 52 27.20 14.51 22.53
N LEU A 53 27.21 15.84 22.46
CA LEU A 53 28.34 16.67 22.06
C LEU A 53 28.86 17.45 23.27
N LYS A 54 30.02 18.10 23.10
CA LYS A 54 30.57 19.05 24.08
C LYS A 54 29.60 20.22 24.31
N ASN A 55 29.79 20.94 25.42
CA ASN A 55 29.03 22.14 25.79
C ASN A 55 27.51 21.90 25.91
N SER A 56 27.12 20.74 26.43
CA SER A 56 25.71 20.38 26.67
C SER A 56 24.84 20.46 25.41
N LYS A 57 25.40 20.13 24.24
CA LYS A 57 24.70 20.03 22.96
C LYS A 57 24.47 18.58 22.56
N ALA A 58 23.43 18.31 21.79
CA ALA A 58 23.18 16.98 21.22
C ALA A 58 22.90 17.12 19.72
N GLU A 59 23.35 16.14 18.94
CA GLU A 59 22.82 15.89 17.61
C GLU A 59 21.72 14.85 17.75
N VAL A 60 20.53 15.19 17.28
CA VAL A 60 19.36 14.31 17.35
C VAL A 60 18.85 14.11 15.93
N LYS A 61 18.73 12.86 15.49
CA LYS A 61 18.19 12.52 14.17
C LYS A 61 17.09 11.49 14.28
N ASP A 62 16.08 11.65 13.45
CA ASP A 62 15.16 10.58 13.11
C ASP A 62 15.81 9.76 11.98
N ILE A 63 16.19 8.52 12.27
CA ILE A 63 16.80 7.58 11.33
C ILE A 63 15.88 6.36 11.13
N MET A 64 16.06 5.65 10.01
CA MET A 64 15.18 4.53 9.65
C MET A 64 15.48 3.26 10.45
N SER A 65 16.75 2.91 10.64
CA SER A 65 17.18 1.70 11.34
C SER A 65 18.35 1.96 12.28
N LEU A 66 18.54 1.08 13.25
CA LEU A 66 19.72 1.05 14.10
C LEU A 66 21.00 1.05 13.27
N GLY A 67 21.83 2.08 13.47
CA GLY A 67 23.12 2.22 12.80
C GLY A 67 23.10 2.98 11.48
N ASP A 68 21.93 3.43 11.01
CA ASP A 68 21.85 4.27 9.82
C ASP A 68 22.52 5.63 10.05
N SER A 69 23.31 6.07 9.07
CA SER A 69 24.00 7.37 9.10
C SER A 69 23.15 8.52 8.58
N VAL A 70 22.14 8.22 7.75
CA VAL A 70 21.24 9.17 7.09
C VAL A 70 19.94 9.29 7.88
N GLY A 71 19.49 10.53 8.10
CA GLY A 71 18.24 10.82 8.77
C GLY A 71 17.96 12.32 8.85
N ILE A 72 16.80 12.67 9.39
CA ILE A 72 16.33 14.05 9.50
C ILE A 72 16.77 14.62 10.86
N ASN A 73 17.51 15.72 10.84
CA ASN A 73 17.96 16.40 12.07
C ASN A 73 16.79 17.06 12.81
N ARG A 74 16.67 16.81 14.11
CA ARG A 74 15.82 17.57 15.03
C ARG A 74 16.60 18.78 15.56
N MET A 75 16.56 19.87 14.81
CA MET A 75 17.13 21.14 15.25
C MET A 75 16.28 21.80 16.34
N ASN A 76 16.87 22.73 17.09
CA ASN A 76 16.13 23.65 17.95
C ASN A 76 15.40 24.73 17.12
N ASN A 77 14.66 25.62 17.78
CA ASN A 77 13.89 26.68 17.12
C ASN A 77 14.76 27.71 16.35
N ASN A 78 16.08 27.71 16.56
CA ASN A 78 17.04 28.56 15.86
C ASN A 78 17.82 27.78 14.78
N ASN A 79 17.32 26.63 14.34
CA ASN A 79 17.97 25.74 13.36
C ASN A 79 19.39 25.28 13.74
N ALA A 80 19.69 25.19 15.04
CA ALA A 80 20.96 24.71 15.57
C ALA A 80 20.79 23.39 16.34
N ASN A 81 21.91 22.70 16.61
CA ASN A 81 21.91 21.51 17.45
C ASN A 81 21.28 21.81 18.84
N PRO A 82 20.32 21.00 19.29
CA PRO A 82 19.63 21.22 20.57
C PRO A 82 20.57 21.14 21.76
N SER A 83 20.22 21.85 22.84
CA SER A 83 20.87 21.66 24.14
C SER A 83 20.23 20.49 24.91
N TYR A 84 20.97 19.90 25.83
CA TYR A 84 20.44 18.92 26.77
C TYR A 84 20.69 19.30 28.22
N GLU A 85 19.82 18.82 29.10
CA GLU A 85 19.85 19.01 30.54
C GLU A 85 19.68 17.66 31.24
N LEU A 86 20.38 17.51 32.36
CA LEU A 86 20.34 16.34 33.22
C LEU A 86 19.60 16.68 34.50
N ASP A 87 18.66 15.84 34.90
CA ASP A 87 18.00 16.06 36.17
C ASP A 87 18.90 15.77 37.39
N ARG A 88 18.49 16.30 38.53
CA ARG A 88 19.21 16.10 39.80
C ARG A 88 19.12 14.66 40.32
N ASN A 89 18.07 13.91 39.98
CA ASN A 89 17.89 12.54 40.45
C ASN A 89 18.78 11.51 39.71
N GLY A 90 19.44 11.93 38.62
CA GLY A 90 20.40 11.11 37.90
C GLY A 90 19.81 10.18 36.85
N LYS A 91 18.52 10.32 36.52
CA LYS A 91 17.80 9.41 35.62
C LYS A 91 17.17 10.09 34.42
N THR A 92 16.77 11.35 34.50
CA THR A 92 16.10 12.01 33.36
C THR A 92 17.08 12.80 32.53
N ILE A 93 16.93 12.69 31.21
CA ILE A 93 17.61 13.48 30.21
C ILE A 93 16.55 14.25 29.43
N VAL A 94 16.77 15.55 29.29
CA VAL A 94 15.91 16.48 28.54
C VAL A 94 16.72 17.04 27.39
N ILE A 95 16.22 16.97 26.15
CA ILE A 95 16.84 17.57 24.97
C ILE A 95 15.86 18.57 24.36
N ASN A 96 16.26 19.83 24.30
CA ASN A 96 15.45 20.97 23.88
C ASN A 96 15.52 21.18 22.34
N ALA A 97 15.08 20.17 21.58
CA ALA A 97 14.83 20.32 20.14
C ALA A 97 13.46 20.97 19.89
N SER A 98 13.19 21.35 18.62
CA SER A 98 11.88 21.83 18.15
C SER A 98 10.73 20.96 18.66
N ASN A 99 10.94 19.64 18.64
CA ASN A 99 10.15 18.68 19.42
C ASN A 99 10.98 18.18 20.61
N LYS A 100 10.66 18.69 21.81
CA LYS A 100 11.38 18.38 23.05
C LYS A 100 11.40 16.87 23.31
N VAL A 101 12.60 16.32 23.57
CA VAL A 101 12.79 14.90 23.85
C VAL A 101 13.09 14.73 25.35
N VAL A 102 12.18 14.13 26.11
CA VAL A 102 12.35 13.91 27.56
C VAL A 102 12.20 12.44 27.88
N PHE A 103 13.26 11.80 28.37
CA PHE A 103 13.20 10.40 28.77
C PHE A 103 13.89 10.13 30.11
N LYS A 104 13.36 9.15 30.83
CA LYS A 104 13.88 8.68 32.12
C LYS A 104 14.53 7.31 31.98
N LEU A 105 15.79 7.19 32.37
CA LEU A 105 16.51 5.93 32.45
C LEU A 105 15.87 5.03 33.53
N LEU A 106 15.57 3.79 33.14
CA LEU A 106 15.04 2.74 33.99
C LEU A 106 16.14 1.70 34.24
N LYS A 107 15.87 0.40 34.02
CA LYS A 107 16.84 -0.67 34.23
C LYS A 107 17.82 -0.79 33.04
N PRO A 108 19.11 -1.10 33.27
CA PRO A 108 20.04 -1.39 32.19
C PRO A 108 19.68 -2.69 31.46
N TYR A 109 20.14 -2.84 30.22
CA TYR A 109 19.98 -4.06 29.42
C TYR A 109 21.19 -4.33 28.52
N LYS A 110 21.33 -5.60 28.13
CA LYS A 110 22.23 -6.07 27.09
C LYS A 110 21.51 -7.18 26.30
N GLU A 111 21.40 -7.04 25.00
CA GLU A 111 20.68 -8.00 24.15
C GLU A 111 21.18 -7.95 22.69
N ASN A 112 20.84 -8.96 21.89
CA ASN A 112 21.01 -8.92 20.44
C ASN A 112 19.69 -8.49 19.78
N VAL A 113 19.75 -7.46 18.94
CA VAL A 113 18.65 -6.92 18.16
C VAL A 113 19.01 -7.05 16.67
N TYR A 114 18.52 -8.11 16.03
CA TYR A 114 18.69 -8.38 14.59
C TYR A 114 20.15 -8.23 14.12
N GLY A 115 21.04 -8.99 14.77
CA GLY A 115 22.47 -9.00 14.46
C GLY A 115 23.26 -7.83 15.04
N ARG A 116 22.64 -6.99 15.88
CA ARG A 116 23.30 -5.85 16.56
C ARG A 116 23.30 -6.09 18.06
N HIS A 117 24.48 -6.13 18.66
CA HIS A 117 24.64 -6.32 20.10
C HIS A 117 24.48 -4.98 20.79
N MET A 118 23.35 -4.78 21.48
CA MET A 118 22.99 -3.53 22.13
C MET A 118 23.36 -3.55 23.62
N LYS A 119 23.84 -2.40 24.13
CA LYS A 119 23.97 -2.15 25.58
C LYS A 119 23.37 -0.78 25.90
N GLY A 120 22.54 -0.70 26.93
CA GLY A 120 21.88 0.55 27.29
C GLY A 120 20.91 0.41 28.45
N TYR A 121 19.84 1.20 28.41
CA TYR A 121 18.78 1.26 29.42
C TYR A 121 17.41 1.11 28.77
N TYR A 122 16.47 0.46 29.45
CA TYR A 122 15.06 0.74 29.21
C TYR A 122 14.79 2.18 29.63
N VAL A 123 13.97 2.91 28.90
CA VAL A 123 13.65 4.31 29.20
C VAL A 123 12.16 4.56 29.15
N GLN A 124 11.67 5.50 29.95
CA GLN A 124 10.31 6.01 29.82
C GLN A 124 10.35 7.31 29.01
N TYR A 125 9.68 7.33 27.85
CA TYR A 125 9.58 8.48 26.95
C TYR A 125 8.11 8.66 26.55
N GLN A 126 7.55 9.87 26.69
CA GLN A 126 6.13 10.17 26.41
C GLN A 126 5.15 9.15 27.05
N GLY A 127 5.40 8.80 28.32
CA GLY A 127 4.57 7.84 29.06
C GLY A 127 4.79 6.37 28.69
N GLN A 128 5.69 6.05 27.75
CA GLN A 128 5.88 4.71 27.20
C GLN A 128 7.28 4.17 27.44
N THR A 129 7.43 2.85 27.54
CA THR A 129 8.75 2.22 27.67
C THR A 129 9.38 2.00 26.30
N TYR A 130 10.61 2.47 26.14
CA TYR A 130 11.49 2.27 24.98
C TYR A 130 12.80 1.63 25.43
N LYS A 131 13.61 1.22 24.47
CA LYS A 131 15.02 0.88 24.68
C LYS A 131 15.88 2.07 24.23
N PHE A 132 16.89 2.40 25.02
CA PHE A 132 17.86 3.43 24.71
C PHE A 132 19.26 2.86 24.89
N GLY A 133 19.94 2.59 23.78
CA GLY A 133 21.23 1.89 23.82
C GLY A 133 22.11 2.20 22.64
N TYR A 134 23.39 1.84 22.74
CA TYR A 134 24.35 1.95 21.65
C TYR A 134 24.77 0.56 21.16
N ILE A 135 25.19 0.50 19.89
CA ILE A 135 25.68 -0.74 19.27
C ILE A 135 27.09 -1.02 19.81
N THR A 136 27.30 -2.20 20.41
CA THR A 136 28.60 -2.65 20.92
C THR A 136 29.38 -3.47 19.88
N LYS A 137 28.65 -4.24 19.07
CA LYS A 137 29.17 -5.05 17.97
C LYS A 137 28.04 -5.30 16.97
N THR A 138 28.37 -5.44 15.69
CA THR A 138 27.46 -5.99 14.68
C THR A 138 27.99 -7.36 14.27
N ASP A 139 27.09 -8.34 14.16
CA ASP A 139 27.43 -9.63 13.59
C ASP A 139 27.87 -9.43 12.13
N LYS A 140 28.85 -10.20 11.67
CA LYS A 140 29.29 -10.12 10.27
C LYS A 140 28.07 -10.45 9.40
N LYS A 141 27.75 -9.59 8.42
CA LYS A 141 26.77 -9.92 7.38
C LYS A 141 27.20 -11.25 6.79
N SER A 142 26.39 -12.29 6.96
CA SER A 142 26.52 -13.53 6.20
C SER A 142 26.38 -13.15 4.73
N ASN A 143 27.27 -13.66 3.87
CA ASN A 143 27.24 -13.47 2.42
C ASN A 143 26.05 -14.21 1.78
N VAL A 144 24.83 -13.86 2.19
CA VAL A 144 23.59 -14.35 1.59
C VAL A 144 22.91 -13.16 0.92
N THR A 145 23.62 -12.52 0.01
CA THR A 145 23.03 -11.76 -1.09
C THR A 145 22.94 -12.70 -2.28
N THR A 146 21.96 -13.59 -2.25
CA THR A 146 21.39 -14.10 -3.48
C THR A 146 20.11 -13.33 -3.71
N ASP A 147 20.04 -12.64 -4.83
CA ASP A 147 18.82 -12.04 -5.38
C ASP A 147 17.67 -13.04 -5.24
N ASN A 148 16.85 -12.87 -4.21
CA ASN A 148 15.59 -13.55 -4.13
C ASN A 148 14.71 -12.91 -5.18
N LYS A 149 14.81 -13.41 -6.42
CA LYS A 149 13.80 -13.18 -7.44
C LYS A 149 12.45 -13.49 -6.80
N SER A 150 11.60 -12.48 -6.67
CA SER A 150 10.19 -12.61 -6.27
C SER A 150 9.56 -13.71 -7.12
N LYS A 151 9.44 -14.93 -6.58
CA LYS A 151 8.87 -16.08 -7.27
C LYS A 151 7.40 -16.18 -6.88
N SER A 152 6.58 -15.41 -7.58
CA SER A 152 5.13 -15.55 -7.50
C SER A 152 4.72 -16.96 -7.94
N GLN A 153 3.96 -17.65 -7.10
CA GLN A 153 3.48 -19.00 -7.36
C GLN A 153 1.99 -19.01 -7.70
N SER A 154 1.61 -19.70 -8.77
CA SER A 154 0.18 -19.93 -9.06
C SER A 154 -0.40 -20.85 -8.00
N ILE A 155 -1.54 -20.47 -7.42
CA ILE A 155 -2.25 -21.26 -6.42
C ILE A 155 -3.72 -21.44 -6.82
N ALA A 156 -4.40 -22.39 -6.18
CA ALA A 156 -5.84 -22.52 -6.33
C ALA A 156 -6.56 -21.46 -5.48
N TYR A 157 -7.68 -20.93 -5.99
CA TYR A 157 -8.58 -20.03 -5.25
C TYR A 157 -8.83 -20.51 -3.82
N LYS A 158 -9.20 -21.79 -3.66
CA LYS A 158 -9.59 -22.37 -2.37
C LYS A 158 -8.47 -22.34 -1.33
N SER A 159 -7.21 -22.32 -1.76
CA SER A 159 -6.05 -22.34 -0.88
C SER A 159 -5.63 -20.93 -0.46
N MET A 160 -5.98 -19.89 -1.22
CA MET A 160 -5.52 -18.52 -0.94
C MET A 160 -5.93 -18.01 0.45
N PRO A 161 -7.17 -18.22 0.96
CA PRO A 161 -7.56 -17.80 2.30
C PRO A 161 -6.73 -18.40 3.44
N ASP A 162 -6.11 -19.57 3.23
CA ASP A 162 -5.30 -20.27 4.23
C ASP A 162 -3.91 -19.63 4.40
N HIS A 163 -3.47 -18.85 3.41
CA HIS A 163 -2.19 -18.14 3.44
C HIS A 163 -2.28 -16.76 4.12
N ILE A 164 -3.48 -16.27 4.44
CA ILE A 164 -3.66 -14.98 5.11
C ILE A 164 -3.12 -15.06 6.54
N ILE A 165 -2.18 -14.17 6.86
CA ILE A 165 -1.61 -14.01 8.20
C ILE A 165 -2.67 -13.42 9.14
N ASN A 166 -2.88 -14.08 10.27
CA ASN A 166 -3.76 -13.56 11.32
C ASN A 166 -3.14 -12.34 12.01
N VAL A 167 -3.67 -11.15 11.70
CA VAL A 167 -3.17 -9.87 12.23
C VAL A 167 -3.46 -9.64 13.71
N ASN A 168 -4.45 -10.34 14.28
CA ASN A 168 -4.78 -10.25 15.70
C ASN A 168 -3.75 -10.97 16.57
N ALA A 169 -3.05 -11.96 16.02
CA ALA A 169 -2.05 -12.72 16.77
C ALA A 169 -0.85 -11.81 17.12
N GLY A 170 -0.68 -11.52 18.41
CA GLY A 170 0.40 -10.65 18.90
C GLY A 170 0.20 -9.16 18.63
N SER A 171 -1.03 -8.71 18.32
CA SER A 171 -1.31 -7.28 18.24
C SER A 171 -1.21 -6.64 19.62
N THR A 172 -0.85 -5.36 19.66
CA THR A 172 -0.80 -4.58 20.90
C THR A 172 -1.83 -3.46 20.81
N PRO A 173 -2.69 -3.26 21.83
CA PRO A 173 -3.72 -2.22 21.79
C PRO A 173 -3.17 -0.85 21.43
N LEU A 174 -3.98 -0.08 20.69
CA LEU A 174 -3.66 1.30 20.36
C LEU A 174 -3.46 2.12 21.64
N LYS A 175 -2.33 2.81 21.70
CA LYS A 175 -2.02 3.71 22.81
C LYS A 175 -2.87 4.98 22.78
N ASN A 176 -3.26 5.44 21.59
CA ASN A 176 -4.14 6.58 21.39
C ASN A 176 -5.43 6.11 20.70
N THR A 177 -6.48 5.93 21.49
CA THR A 177 -7.79 5.46 20.99
C THR A 177 -8.48 6.49 20.08
N ASN A 178 -8.08 7.76 20.11
CA ASN A 178 -8.59 8.77 19.17
C ASN A 178 -8.15 8.53 17.72
N MET A 179 -7.17 7.64 17.50
CA MET A 179 -6.74 7.20 16.18
C MET A 179 -7.53 6.00 15.66
N ALA A 180 -8.37 5.38 16.49
CA ALA A 180 -9.24 4.29 16.06
C ALA A 180 -10.47 4.82 15.31
N GLY A 181 -10.95 4.04 14.35
CA GLY A 181 -12.12 4.35 13.53
C GLY A 181 -11.92 3.98 12.06
N ASN A 182 -12.91 4.32 11.23
CA ASN A 182 -12.82 4.21 9.78
C ASN A 182 -12.66 5.60 9.16
N PHE A 183 -11.83 5.68 8.13
CA PHE A 183 -11.44 6.91 7.50
C PHE A 183 -11.43 6.76 5.98
N ASN A 184 -12.02 7.72 5.26
CA ASN A 184 -11.82 7.87 3.83
C ASN A 184 -10.71 8.87 3.57
N PHE A 185 -9.96 8.64 2.48
CA PHE A 185 -8.99 9.58 1.97
C PHE A 185 -8.87 9.44 0.45
N SER A 186 -8.24 10.42 -0.18
CA SER A 186 -7.94 10.37 -1.61
C SER A 186 -6.45 10.64 -1.80
N THR A 187 -5.83 9.92 -2.72
CA THR A 187 -4.39 10.03 -3.02
C THR A 187 -4.17 9.81 -4.51
N ILE A 188 -2.92 9.96 -4.95
CA ILE A 188 -2.47 9.52 -6.27
C ILE A 188 -1.37 8.47 -6.09
N ILE A 189 -1.44 7.38 -6.88
CA ILE A 189 -0.44 6.30 -6.96
C ILE A 189 -0.13 6.09 -8.44
N ASP A 190 1.12 6.25 -8.87
CA ASP A 190 1.52 6.07 -10.28
C ASP A 190 0.60 6.78 -11.30
N TYR A 191 0.27 8.05 -11.05
CA TYR A 191 -0.65 8.89 -11.84
C TYR A 191 -2.12 8.44 -11.85
N ARG A 192 -2.48 7.47 -11.00
CA ARG A 192 -3.85 7.01 -10.81
C ARG A 192 -4.46 7.73 -9.63
N ARG A 193 -5.62 8.37 -9.85
CA ARG A 193 -6.43 8.85 -8.73
C ARG A 193 -6.95 7.62 -7.98
N THR A 194 -6.79 7.63 -6.67
CA THR A 194 -7.05 6.47 -5.82
C THR A 194 -7.89 6.87 -4.63
N ASP A 195 -8.99 6.15 -4.44
CA ASP A 195 -9.85 6.29 -3.27
C ASP A 195 -9.44 5.29 -2.21
N GLY A 196 -9.17 5.79 -1.01
CA GLY A 196 -8.71 5.01 0.12
C GLY A 196 -9.75 4.93 1.22
N ASN A 197 -9.85 3.77 1.85
CA ASN A 197 -10.59 3.55 3.08
C ASN A 197 -9.69 2.83 4.08
N LEU A 198 -9.39 3.47 5.21
CA LEU A 198 -8.52 2.96 6.26
C LEU A 198 -9.34 2.73 7.52
N THR A 199 -9.26 1.55 8.10
CA THR A 199 -9.79 1.21 9.42
C THR A 199 -8.64 0.93 10.36
N VAL A 200 -8.69 1.52 11.54
CA VAL A 200 -7.70 1.36 12.61
C VAL A 200 -8.46 0.93 13.86
N ASP A 201 -8.13 -0.25 14.38
CA ASP A 201 -8.87 -0.91 15.46
C ASP A 201 -8.20 -0.68 16.82
N ASN A 202 -9.00 -0.61 17.88
CA ASN A 202 -8.50 -0.40 19.26
C ASN A 202 -7.51 -1.49 19.74
N ASN A 203 -7.60 -2.71 19.21
CA ASN A 203 -6.68 -3.81 19.51
C ASN A 203 -5.32 -3.69 18.81
N GLY A 204 -5.10 -2.63 18.03
CA GLY A 204 -3.87 -2.37 17.28
C GLY A 204 -3.76 -3.09 15.95
N THR A 205 -4.87 -3.47 15.33
CA THR A 205 -4.90 -3.91 13.93
C THR A 205 -5.35 -2.78 13.02
N TYR A 206 -5.09 -2.93 11.72
CA TYR A 206 -5.66 -2.05 10.72
C TYR A 206 -5.95 -2.81 9.44
N GLN A 207 -6.84 -2.23 8.63
CA GLN A 207 -7.04 -2.61 7.23
C GLN A 207 -7.14 -1.34 6.37
N MET A 208 -6.49 -1.33 5.22
CA MET A 208 -6.56 -0.27 4.24
C MET A 208 -6.96 -0.85 2.89
N THR A 209 -8.06 -0.36 2.33
CA THR A 209 -8.50 -0.68 0.97
C THR A 209 -8.23 0.53 0.08
N LEU A 210 -7.60 0.30 -1.07
CA LEU A 210 -7.37 1.31 -2.10
C LEU A 210 -8.05 0.86 -3.40
N THR A 211 -8.88 1.72 -3.98
CA THR A 211 -9.46 1.53 -5.31
C THR A 211 -8.71 2.44 -6.28
N GLU A 212 -7.90 1.84 -7.14
CA GLU A 212 -7.08 2.55 -8.13
C GLU A 212 -7.84 2.67 -9.44
N HIS A 213 -8.10 3.90 -9.87
CA HIS A 213 -8.74 4.18 -11.14
C HIS A 213 -7.71 4.26 -12.28
N ALA A 214 -8.16 4.23 -13.53
CA ALA A 214 -7.28 4.41 -14.67
C ALA A 214 -6.61 5.79 -14.63
N ALA A 215 -5.35 5.85 -15.06
CA ALA A 215 -4.61 7.11 -15.14
C ALA A 215 -5.34 8.10 -16.05
N GLN A 216 -5.30 9.38 -15.69
CA GLN A 216 -5.94 10.45 -16.43
C GLN A 216 -5.07 11.71 -16.43
N PRO A 217 -5.18 12.56 -17.45
CA PRO A 217 -4.53 13.87 -17.46
C PRO A 217 -4.97 14.74 -16.27
N ASP A 218 -4.05 15.56 -15.75
CA ASP A 218 -4.36 16.49 -14.65
C ASP A 218 -5.38 17.57 -15.04
N THR A 219 -5.56 17.82 -16.35
CA THR A 219 -6.59 18.71 -16.89
C THR A 219 -8.01 18.19 -16.71
N GLU A 220 -8.19 16.88 -16.49
CA GLU A 220 -9.50 16.28 -16.26
C GLU A 220 -10.04 16.65 -14.88
N THR A 221 -11.21 17.28 -14.86
CA THR A 221 -11.87 17.69 -13.62
C THR A 221 -12.69 16.56 -12.99
N THR A 222 -13.09 15.57 -13.78
CA THR A 222 -13.82 14.39 -13.32
C THR A 222 -12.89 13.21 -13.12
N ASP A 223 -13.13 12.42 -12.07
CA ASP A 223 -12.38 11.18 -11.86
C ASP A 223 -12.84 10.11 -12.85
N SER A 224 -11.86 9.38 -13.38
CA SER A 224 -12.08 8.20 -14.19
C SER A 224 -12.89 7.22 -13.39
N LYS A 225 -13.98 6.73 -13.98
CA LYS A 225 -14.79 5.68 -13.37
C LYS A 225 -14.14 4.31 -13.52
N VAL A 226 -13.16 4.17 -14.41
CA VAL A 226 -12.55 2.89 -14.78
C VAL A 226 -11.66 2.39 -13.66
N VAL A 227 -11.99 1.26 -13.06
CA VAL A 227 -11.23 0.65 -11.96
C VAL A 227 -10.16 -0.30 -12.53
N MET A 228 -8.89 -0.03 -12.22
CA MET A 228 -7.77 -0.87 -12.63
C MET A 228 -7.52 -2.00 -11.64
N ALA A 229 -7.50 -1.63 -10.36
CA ALA A 229 -7.17 -2.54 -9.28
C ALA A 229 -7.89 -2.14 -8.00
N THR A 230 -8.11 -3.13 -7.14
CA THR A 230 -8.41 -2.91 -5.73
C THR A 230 -7.33 -3.61 -4.92
N THR A 231 -6.65 -2.86 -4.06
CA THR A 231 -5.67 -3.43 -3.13
C THR A 231 -6.23 -3.39 -1.71
N ILE A 232 -5.99 -4.45 -0.95
CA ILE A 232 -6.40 -4.58 0.44
C ILE A 232 -5.18 -4.98 1.27
N GLU A 233 -4.74 -4.04 2.09
CA GLU A 233 -3.64 -4.20 3.03
C GLU A 233 -4.22 -4.44 4.42
N SER A 234 -3.71 -5.45 5.15
CA SER A 234 -4.03 -5.61 6.57
C SER A 234 -2.78 -5.91 7.38
N GLY A 235 -2.76 -5.44 8.62
CA GLY A 235 -1.61 -5.60 9.46
C GLY A 235 -1.83 -5.14 10.90
N GLN A 236 -0.71 -4.87 11.55
CA GLN A 236 -0.67 -4.36 12.92
C GLN A 236 -0.19 -2.92 12.91
N VAL A 237 -0.54 -2.17 13.95
CA VAL A 237 -0.05 -0.82 14.14
C VAL A 237 1.10 -0.79 15.14
N GLN A 238 2.09 0.06 14.88
CA GLN A 238 3.22 0.28 15.80
C GLN A 238 3.25 1.74 16.23
N SER A 239 3.03 1.98 17.53
CA SER A 239 2.99 3.33 18.09
C SER A 239 4.38 3.79 18.55
N MET A 240 4.98 4.74 17.83
CA MET A 240 6.32 5.27 18.13
C MET A 240 6.31 6.80 18.13
N TYR A 241 6.75 7.40 19.24
CA TYR A 241 6.97 8.85 19.37
C TYR A 241 5.76 9.74 19.01
N GLY A 242 4.55 9.32 19.39
CA GLY A 242 3.31 10.04 19.07
C GLY A 242 2.75 9.78 17.66
N LYS A 243 3.43 8.94 16.87
CA LYS A 243 3.00 8.51 15.53
C LYS A 243 2.56 7.06 15.57
N VAL A 244 1.66 6.67 14.67
CA VAL A 244 1.22 5.29 14.51
C VAL A 244 1.59 4.81 13.12
N TYR A 245 2.41 3.78 13.04
CA TYR A 245 2.88 3.19 11.80
C TYR A 245 2.03 2.00 11.42
N LEU A 246 1.69 1.91 10.13
CA LEU A 246 1.00 0.78 9.55
C LEU A 246 2.06 -0.27 9.16
N VAL A 247 2.01 -1.44 9.79
CA VAL A 247 2.94 -2.55 9.54
C VAL A 247 2.19 -3.67 8.83
N PRO A 248 2.29 -3.77 7.49
CA PRO A 248 1.50 -4.71 6.72
C PRO A 248 1.94 -6.14 6.99
N LYS A 249 0.96 -7.04 7.05
CA LYS A 249 1.16 -8.50 7.14
C LYS A 249 0.58 -9.23 5.94
N ASN A 250 -0.47 -8.66 5.34
CA ASN A 250 -1.08 -9.14 4.12
C ASN A 250 -1.26 -7.97 3.15
N PHE A 251 -1.03 -8.21 1.87
CA PHE A 251 -1.34 -7.28 0.79
C PHE A 251 -1.98 -8.06 -0.36
N LEU A 252 -3.28 -7.88 -0.54
CA LEU A 252 -4.07 -8.50 -1.60
C LEU A 252 -4.25 -7.50 -2.74
N THR A 253 -3.91 -7.87 -3.97
CA THR A 253 -4.19 -7.10 -5.18
C THR A 253 -5.19 -7.84 -6.04
N ILE A 254 -6.31 -7.21 -6.37
CA ILE A 254 -7.29 -7.69 -7.35
C ILE A 254 -7.20 -6.79 -8.56
N GLU A 255 -6.75 -7.32 -9.69
CA GLU A 255 -6.72 -6.59 -10.97
C GLU A 255 -7.96 -6.88 -11.79
N TYR A 256 -8.42 -5.88 -12.54
CA TYR A 256 -9.55 -6.00 -13.46
C TYR A 256 -9.13 -5.75 -14.90
N TYR A 257 -9.90 -6.30 -15.84
CA TYR A 257 -9.86 -5.79 -17.21
C TYR A 257 -10.52 -4.41 -17.23
N PHE A 258 -9.80 -3.43 -17.77
CA PHE A 258 -10.19 -2.02 -17.69
C PHE A 258 -10.56 -1.42 -19.05
N HIS A 259 -10.06 -1.99 -20.15
CA HIS A 259 -10.51 -1.65 -21.50
C HIS A 259 -11.96 -2.08 -21.71
N GLY A 260 -12.80 -1.19 -22.23
CA GLY A 260 -14.23 -1.47 -22.44
C GLY A 260 -14.98 -1.92 -21.18
N GLN A 261 -14.52 -1.53 -20.00
CA GLN A 261 -15.01 -2.06 -18.72
C GLN A 261 -16.47 -1.66 -18.45
N ASN A 262 -17.32 -2.65 -18.14
CA ASN A 262 -18.64 -2.43 -17.58
C ASN A 262 -18.53 -2.09 -16.09
N GLN A 263 -18.82 -0.84 -15.72
CA GLN A 263 -18.69 -0.37 -14.34
C GLN A 263 -19.63 -1.06 -13.35
N ASN A 264 -20.74 -1.62 -13.84
CA ASN A 264 -21.69 -2.34 -13.01
C ASN A 264 -21.34 -3.83 -12.84
N ASN A 265 -20.39 -4.35 -13.64
CA ASN A 265 -20.01 -5.76 -13.66
C ASN A 265 -18.52 -5.88 -14.03
N LEU A 266 -17.65 -5.50 -13.09
CA LEU A 266 -16.21 -5.56 -13.30
C LEU A 266 -15.75 -7.00 -13.53
N LEU A 267 -14.90 -7.21 -14.53
CA LEU A 267 -14.38 -8.53 -14.88
C LEU A 267 -12.99 -8.73 -14.25
N PRO A 268 -12.84 -9.61 -13.25
CA PRO A 268 -11.56 -9.84 -12.60
C PRO A 268 -10.57 -10.53 -13.53
N LYS A 269 -9.32 -10.07 -13.50
CA LYS A 269 -8.19 -10.59 -14.29
C LYS A 269 -7.27 -11.45 -13.44
N SER A 270 -6.88 -10.95 -12.27
CA SER A 270 -5.94 -11.63 -11.38
C SER A 270 -6.21 -11.29 -9.91
N VAL A 271 -5.81 -12.19 -9.03
CA VAL A 271 -5.76 -11.98 -7.58
C VAL A 271 -4.37 -12.41 -7.10
N ASN A 272 -3.62 -11.50 -6.50
CA ASN A 272 -2.29 -11.74 -5.95
C ASN A 272 -2.30 -11.46 -4.44
N LEU A 273 -1.77 -12.39 -3.64
CA LEU A 273 -1.59 -12.19 -2.21
C LEU A 273 -0.09 -12.18 -1.90
N LYS A 274 0.39 -11.13 -1.25
CA LYS A 274 1.74 -11.06 -0.67
C LYS A 274 1.64 -11.08 0.84
N VAL A 275 2.53 -11.83 1.49
CA VAL A 275 2.51 -11.95 2.96
C VAL A 275 3.85 -11.62 3.59
N SER A 276 3.79 -11.08 4.80
CA SER A 276 4.96 -10.82 5.64
C SER A 276 4.93 -11.73 6.86
N SER A 277 5.79 -12.76 6.87
CA SER A 277 5.84 -13.74 7.94
C SER A 277 7.28 -14.07 8.35
N LYS A 278 7.46 -14.62 9.56
CA LYS A 278 8.78 -15.10 10.01
C LYS A 278 9.33 -16.21 9.12
N ALA A 279 8.45 -17.01 8.51
CA ALA A 279 8.85 -18.16 7.69
C ALA A 279 9.20 -17.76 6.25
N THR A 280 8.49 -16.78 5.69
CA THR A 280 8.62 -16.37 4.28
C THR A 280 9.38 -15.06 4.09
N GLY A 281 9.70 -14.34 5.16
CA GLY A 281 10.24 -12.98 5.08
C GLY A 281 9.17 -11.94 4.73
N ASN A 282 9.59 -10.70 4.52
CA ASN A 282 8.69 -9.63 4.08
C ASN A 282 8.62 -9.60 2.55
N GLN A 283 7.49 -10.02 1.98
CA GLN A 283 7.24 -9.96 0.53
C GLN A 283 6.45 -8.69 0.13
N ILE A 284 6.11 -7.86 1.11
CA ILE A 284 5.33 -6.62 0.90
C ILE A 284 6.32 -5.47 0.72
N ASP A 285 6.53 -5.08 -0.54
CA ASP A 285 7.34 -3.93 -0.92
C ASP A 285 6.45 -2.68 -0.97
N ARG A 286 6.36 -2.01 0.18
CA ARG A 286 5.58 -0.79 0.38
C ARG A 286 6.41 0.20 1.17
N ALA A 287 6.35 1.46 0.78
CA ALA A 287 6.92 2.50 1.59
C ALA A 287 6.22 2.55 2.94
N ARG A 288 7.02 2.95 3.92
CA ARG A 288 6.55 3.06 5.29
C ARG A 288 5.43 4.07 5.39
N THR A 289 4.28 3.59 5.87
CA THR A 289 3.07 4.39 6.00
C THR A 289 2.80 4.71 7.46
N ARG A 290 2.41 5.95 7.76
CA ARG A 290 2.07 6.39 9.11
C ARG A 290 0.82 7.25 9.16
N ILE A 291 0.17 7.22 10.31
CA ILE A 291 -0.88 8.16 10.69
C ILE A 291 -0.43 9.05 11.84
N GLU A 292 -0.84 10.31 11.79
CA GLU A 292 -0.49 11.35 12.75
C GLU A 292 -1.68 12.32 12.91
N ILE A 293 -1.84 12.86 14.12
CA ILE A 293 -2.77 13.97 14.38
C ILE A 293 -1.95 15.26 14.35
N SER A 294 -2.31 16.19 13.48
CA SER A 294 -1.71 17.52 13.36
C SER A 294 -2.79 18.57 13.16
N ASP A 295 -2.69 19.71 13.84
CA ASP A 295 -3.69 20.81 13.81
C ASP A 295 -5.15 20.38 14.03
N GLY A 296 -5.35 19.34 14.84
CA GLY A 296 -6.66 18.75 15.16
C GLY A 296 -7.26 17.87 14.05
N GLN A 297 -6.50 17.57 13.00
CA GLN A 297 -6.88 16.69 11.88
C GLN A 297 -5.96 15.48 11.81
N MET A 298 -6.44 14.37 11.25
CA MET A 298 -5.68 13.14 11.10
C MET A 298 -5.18 13.01 9.67
N TYR A 299 -3.93 12.57 9.51
CA TYR A 299 -3.24 12.51 8.23
C TYR A 299 -2.53 11.20 8.02
N LEU A 300 -2.53 10.71 6.79
CA LEU A 300 -1.78 9.55 6.31
C LEU A 300 -0.59 10.03 5.48
N PHE A 301 0.61 9.54 5.82
CA PHE A 301 1.85 9.85 5.13
C PHE A 301 2.51 8.58 4.63
N SER A 302 2.87 8.55 3.36
CA SER A 302 3.69 7.52 2.72
C SER A 302 4.40 8.13 1.51
N SER A 303 5.61 7.67 1.17
CA SER A 303 6.27 8.09 -0.07
C SER A 303 5.68 7.44 -1.32
N ASP A 304 4.89 6.37 -1.16
CA ASP A 304 4.14 5.77 -2.27
C ASP A 304 2.92 6.62 -2.68
N PHE A 305 2.59 7.64 -1.89
CA PHE A 305 1.36 8.42 -2.02
C PHE A 305 1.67 9.87 -2.35
N THR A 306 1.10 10.34 -3.46
CA THR A 306 1.07 11.76 -3.78
C THR A 306 -0.23 12.38 -3.25
N VAL A 307 -0.10 13.48 -2.51
CA VAL A 307 -1.24 14.10 -1.81
C VAL A 307 -2.20 14.74 -2.79
N ARG A 308 -3.46 14.30 -2.75
CA ARG A 308 -4.57 14.97 -3.42
C ARG A 308 -5.27 15.89 -2.41
N LYS A 309 -4.83 17.15 -2.35
CA LYS A 309 -5.29 18.11 -1.33
C LYS A 309 -6.82 18.24 -1.36
N GLN A 310 -7.44 18.03 -0.20
CA GLN A 310 -8.88 18.18 -0.02
C GLN A 310 -9.25 19.59 0.49
N THR A 311 -10.50 19.99 0.28
CA THR A 311 -11.06 21.21 0.87
C THR A 311 -10.97 21.12 2.41
N ALA A 312 -10.61 22.23 3.07
CA ALA A 312 -10.39 22.32 4.53
C ALA A 312 -9.17 21.53 5.09
N GLN A 313 -8.31 20.99 4.23
CA GLN A 313 -7.04 20.38 4.64
C GLN A 313 -6.03 21.44 5.11
N LYS A 314 -5.57 21.35 6.37
CA LYS A 314 -4.61 22.29 6.96
C LYS A 314 -3.15 21.96 6.63
N VAL A 315 -2.78 20.68 6.64
CA VAL A 315 -1.41 20.21 6.38
C VAL A 315 -1.28 19.77 4.93
N ALA A 316 -0.43 20.44 4.15
CA ALA A 316 -0.36 20.25 2.70
C ALA A 316 0.29 18.92 2.23
N ASN A 317 1.13 18.30 3.06
CA ASN A 317 1.95 17.14 2.69
C ASN A 317 1.45 15.80 3.27
N GLY A 318 0.25 15.75 3.84
CA GLY A 318 -0.39 14.52 4.29
C GLY A 318 -1.74 14.30 3.62
N ASN A 319 -2.11 13.05 3.34
CA ASN A 319 -3.46 12.74 2.87
C ASN A 319 -4.43 12.88 4.05
N TYR A 320 -5.41 13.77 3.91
CA TYR A 320 -6.38 14.02 4.97
C TYR A 320 -7.30 12.81 5.18
N LEU A 321 -7.33 12.29 6.42
CA LEU A 321 -8.20 11.19 6.83
C LEU A 321 -9.51 11.77 7.37
N THR A 322 -10.60 11.56 6.63
CA THR A 322 -11.95 11.99 6.99
C THR A 322 -12.71 10.83 7.61
N LYS A 323 -13.38 11.02 8.75
CA LYS A 323 -14.16 9.94 9.39
C LYS A 323 -15.23 9.40 8.44
N SER A 324 -15.47 8.09 8.53
CA SER A 324 -16.38 7.36 7.66
C SER A 324 -17.13 6.31 8.47
N ASP A 325 -18.36 6.03 8.08
CA ASP A 325 -19.15 4.90 8.60
C ASP A 325 -19.05 3.67 7.68
N LYS A 326 -18.25 3.76 6.61
CA LYS A 326 -18.04 2.67 5.65
C LYS A 326 -17.27 1.53 6.32
N SER A 327 -17.89 0.37 6.40
CA SER A 327 -17.24 -0.87 6.83
C SER A 327 -16.27 -1.39 5.77
N GLN A 328 -15.17 -1.98 6.24
CA GLN A 328 -14.23 -2.71 5.41
C GLN A 328 -14.80 -4.06 4.96
N VAL A 329 -14.45 -4.49 3.75
CA VAL A 329 -14.62 -5.87 3.31
C VAL A 329 -13.38 -6.64 3.73
N SER A 330 -13.54 -7.75 4.47
CA SER A 330 -12.37 -8.53 4.90
C SER A 330 -11.60 -9.11 3.71
N LEU A 331 -10.31 -9.38 3.85
CA LEU A 331 -9.51 -9.99 2.77
C LEU A 331 -10.13 -11.31 2.29
N ARG A 332 -10.68 -12.12 3.21
CA ARG A 332 -11.33 -13.40 2.86
C ARG A 332 -12.58 -13.18 2.03
N ASP A 333 -13.44 -12.26 2.47
CA ASP A 333 -14.67 -11.95 1.75
C ASP A 333 -14.38 -11.36 0.38
N ALA A 334 -13.36 -10.49 0.27
CA ALA A 334 -12.93 -9.94 -1.02
C ALA A 334 -12.52 -11.06 -1.99
N ILE A 335 -11.68 -12.00 -1.55
CA ILE A 335 -11.26 -13.16 -2.38
C ILE A 335 -12.47 -13.99 -2.84
N THR A 336 -13.40 -14.29 -1.92
CA THR A 336 -14.60 -15.07 -2.22
C THR A 336 -15.55 -14.34 -3.17
N GLN A 337 -15.81 -13.05 -2.93
CA GLN A 337 -16.66 -12.22 -3.77
C GLN A 337 -16.08 -12.08 -5.18
N THR A 338 -14.78 -11.81 -5.34
CA THR A 338 -14.11 -11.73 -6.64
C THR A 338 -14.23 -13.05 -7.41
N TYR A 339 -14.03 -14.19 -6.75
CA TYR A 339 -14.18 -15.49 -7.40
C TYR A 339 -15.62 -15.77 -7.82
N GLN A 340 -16.60 -15.36 -7.01
CA GLN A 340 -18.01 -15.52 -7.33
C GLN A 340 -18.41 -14.67 -8.55
N VAL A 341 -17.99 -13.40 -8.60
CA VAL A 341 -18.19 -12.53 -9.78
C VAL A 341 -17.60 -13.17 -11.03
N TYR A 342 -16.39 -13.73 -10.96
CA TYR A 342 -15.79 -14.44 -12.09
C TYR A 342 -16.62 -15.66 -12.52
N LYS A 343 -17.12 -16.46 -11.57
CA LYS A 343 -17.98 -17.62 -11.88
C LYS A 343 -19.28 -17.20 -12.55
N ASP A 344 -19.90 -16.13 -12.09
CA ASP A 344 -21.17 -15.64 -12.64
C ASP A 344 -20.99 -15.16 -14.08
N ASN A 345 -19.90 -14.43 -14.34
CA ASN A 345 -19.50 -14.04 -15.69
C ASN A 345 -19.17 -15.27 -16.56
N LYS A 346 -18.54 -16.32 -16.00
CA LYS A 346 -18.24 -17.53 -16.78
C LYS A 346 -19.50 -18.29 -17.21
N THR A 347 -20.53 -18.32 -16.36
CA THR A 347 -21.80 -18.99 -16.67
C THR A 347 -22.63 -18.19 -17.69
N ASN A 348 -22.71 -16.87 -17.50
CA ASN A 348 -23.50 -15.97 -18.34
C ASN A 348 -22.66 -14.74 -18.74
N PRO A 349 -21.80 -14.88 -19.76
CA PRO A 349 -20.75 -13.90 -20.05
C PRO A 349 -21.26 -12.61 -20.69
N VAL A 350 -22.45 -12.63 -21.30
CA VAL A 350 -23.01 -11.46 -21.99
C VAL A 350 -24.50 -11.34 -21.68
N LYS A 351 -24.88 -10.26 -21.01
CA LYS A 351 -26.27 -9.89 -20.71
C LYS A 351 -26.65 -8.50 -21.25
N SER A 352 -25.66 -7.78 -21.76
CA SER A 352 -25.78 -6.42 -22.26
C SER A 352 -24.67 -6.16 -23.30
N ASN A 353 -24.82 -5.08 -24.08
CA ASN A 353 -23.77 -4.60 -24.97
C ASN A 353 -22.49 -4.22 -24.21
N ALA A 354 -22.63 -3.73 -22.97
CA ALA A 354 -21.50 -3.42 -22.08
C ALA A 354 -20.70 -4.67 -21.72
N ASP A 355 -21.37 -5.75 -21.32
CA ASP A 355 -20.72 -7.03 -21.03
C ASP A 355 -20.05 -7.61 -22.28
N PHE A 356 -20.70 -7.47 -23.46
CA PHE A 356 -20.13 -7.95 -24.72
C PHE A 356 -18.84 -7.20 -25.07
N MET A 357 -18.85 -5.87 -24.98
CA MET A 357 -17.67 -5.04 -25.21
C MET A 357 -16.55 -5.39 -24.24
N GLN A 358 -16.86 -5.51 -22.94
CA GLN A 358 -15.89 -5.87 -21.91
C GLN A 358 -15.26 -7.25 -22.15
N LEU A 359 -16.08 -8.24 -22.52
CA LEU A 359 -15.59 -9.58 -22.85
C LEU A 359 -14.66 -9.55 -24.06
N ALA A 360 -15.06 -8.82 -25.11
CA ALA A 360 -14.25 -8.67 -26.32
C ALA A 360 -12.93 -7.94 -26.01
N ALA A 361 -12.96 -6.87 -25.22
CA ALA A 361 -11.77 -6.17 -24.76
C ALA A 361 -10.85 -7.07 -23.94
N ALA A 362 -11.41 -7.86 -23.03
CA ALA A 362 -10.62 -8.82 -22.24
C ALA A 362 -9.96 -9.91 -23.11
N ILE A 363 -10.65 -10.42 -24.13
CA ILE A 363 -10.06 -11.36 -25.10
C ILE A 363 -8.93 -10.66 -25.86
N SER A 364 -9.16 -9.43 -26.30
CA SER A 364 -8.18 -8.62 -27.02
C SER A 364 -6.90 -8.37 -26.22
N ASP A 365 -7.05 -8.02 -24.94
CA ASP A 365 -5.94 -7.80 -24.01
C ASP A 365 -5.07 -9.05 -23.82
N ASN A 366 -5.65 -10.25 -23.99
CA ASN A 366 -4.90 -11.50 -23.92
C ASN A 366 -4.31 -11.92 -25.27
N HIS A 367 -4.62 -11.23 -26.37
CA HIS A 367 -4.29 -11.62 -27.75
C HIS A 367 -3.68 -10.44 -28.53
N ASP A 368 -2.64 -9.81 -27.98
CA ASP A 368 -1.88 -8.72 -28.61
C ASP A 368 -2.75 -7.56 -29.15
N LYS A 369 -3.78 -7.20 -28.39
CA LYS A 369 -4.75 -6.14 -28.75
C LYS A 369 -5.52 -6.45 -30.04
N LYS A 370 -5.81 -7.73 -30.29
CA LYS A 370 -6.58 -8.17 -31.46
C LYS A 370 -7.85 -8.92 -31.10
N LEU A 371 -8.88 -8.69 -31.90
CA LEU A 371 -10.08 -9.53 -31.94
C LEU A 371 -10.04 -10.34 -33.25
N GLY A 372 -9.64 -11.60 -33.14
CA GLY A 372 -9.26 -12.41 -34.29
C GLY A 372 -7.99 -11.84 -34.93
N ASN A 373 -8.06 -11.47 -36.20
CA ASN A 373 -6.92 -10.89 -36.94
C ASN A 373 -6.95 -9.35 -37.00
N ILE A 374 -7.87 -8.71 -36.27
CA ILE A 374 -8.09 -7.27 -36.35
C ILE A 374 -7.57 -6.59 -35.09
N ALA A 375 -6.67 -5.62 -35.26
CA ALA A 375 -6.18 -4.81 -34.17
C ALA A 375 -7.21 -3.75 -33.78
N VAL A 376 -7.56 -3.70 -32.50
CA VAL A 376 -8.63 -2.86 -31.94
C VAL A 376 -8.07 -1.95 -30.85
N ASP A 377 -8.65 -0.76 -30.72
CA ASP A 377 -8.28 0.19 -29.68
C ASP A 377 -9.50 0.53 -28.82
N PHE A 378 -9.55 -0.09 -27.65
CA PHE A 378 -10.55 0.14 -26.61
C PHE A 378 -10.20 1.30 -25.67
N GLY A 379 -9.03 1.93 -25.83
CA GLY A 379 -8.70 3.21 -25.21
C GLY A 379 -9.19 4.40 -26.04
N GLY A 380 -9.53 4.17 -27.31
CA GLY A 380 -10.11 5.15 -28.22
C GLY A 380 -11.62 5.33 -28.03
N LYS A 381 -12.33 5.68 -29.11
CA LYS A 381 -13.79 5.85 -29.08
C LYS A 381 -14.48 4.50 -29.17
N TYR A 382 -15.52 4.32 -28.38
CA TYR A 382 -16.38 3.14 -28.43
C TYR A 382 -17.82 3.50 -28.05
N GLY A 383 -18.75 2.59 -28.34
CA GLY A 383 -20.17 2.78 -28.04
C GLY A 383 -20.87 1.45 -27.80
N ILE A 384 -21.72 1.43 -26.76
CA ILE A 384 -22.47 0.25 -26.32
C ILE A 384 -23.98 0.42 -26.40
N ASP A 385 -24.50 1.61 -26.69
CA ASP A 385 -25.94 1.86 -26.62
C ASP A 385 -26.67 1.64 -27.95
N GLN A 386 -26.05 0.96 -28.93
CA GLN A 386 -26.73 0.80 -30.22
C GLN A 386 -27.73 -0.33 -30.24
N VAL A 387 -28.71 -0.14 -31.12
CA VAL A 387 -29.82 -1.05 -31.34
C VAL A 387 -29.46 -1.99 -32.50
N PRO A 388 -29.59 -3.32 -32.34
CA PRO A 388 -29.27 -4.26 -33.42
C PRO A 388 -29.96 -4.00 -34.75
N THR A 389 -31.17 -3.42 -34.71
CA THR A 389 -31.95 -3.07 -35.91
C THR A 389 -31.30 -1.98 -36.75
N ASP A 390 -30.48 -1.11 -36.16
CA ASP A 390 -29.77 -0.04 -36.88
C ASP A 390 -28.66 -0.60 -37.79
N TYR A 391 -28.25 -1.84 -37.53
CA TYR A 391 -27.18 -2.54 -38.23
C TYR A 391 -27.66 -3.88 -38.83
N GLN A 392 -28.85 -3.86 -39.42
CA GLN A 392 -29.41 -5.01 -40.12
C GLN A 392 -28.50 -5.41 -41.32
N GLY A 393 -27.91 -6.59 -41.25
CA GLY A 393 -27.08 -7.14 -42.32
C GLY A 393 -27.91 -7.76 -43.44
N VAL A 394 -27.35 -7.79 -44.64
CA VAL A 394 -27.87 -8.46 -45.84
C VAL A 394 -26.82 -9.46 -46.33
N ASP A 395 -27.24 -10.65 -46.73
CA ASP A 395 -26.33 -11.67 -47.28
C ASP A 395 -26.02 -11.43 -48.77
N ILE A 396 -25.23 -12.33 -49.36
CA ILE A 396 -24.79 -12.24 -50.76
C ILE A 396 -25.95 -12.33 -51.77
N ASP A 397 -27.08 -12.90 -51.36
CA ASP A 397 -28.26 -13.11 -52.21
C ASP A 397 -29.29 -11.99 -52.03
N GLY A 398 -28.98 -10.98 -51.21
CA GLY A 398 -29.87 -9.84 -50.94
C GLY A 398 -30.89 -10.08 -49.82
N ASN A 399 -30.81 -11.20 -49.10
CA ASN A 399 -31.74 -11.51 -48.02
C ASN A 399 -31.27 -10.93 -46.68
N LYS A 400 -32.22 -10.55 -45.83
CA LYS A 400 -31.92 -10.04 -44.48
C LYS A 400 -31.29 -11.14 -43.62
N GLN A 401 -30.14 -10.87 -43.03
CA GLN A 401 -29.49 -11.75 -42.06
C GLN A 401 -30.21 -11.70 -40.71
N PRO A 402 -30.05 -12.70 -39.83
CA PRO A 402 -30.56 -12.61 -38.46
C PRO A 402 -29.98 -11.40 -37.72
N LEU A 403 -30.80 -10.77 -36.89
CA LEU A 403 -30.36 -9.67 -36.02
C LEU A 403 -29.36 -10.17 -34.98
N MET A 404 -28.34 -9.35 -34.72
CA MET A 404 -27.40 -9.59 -33.62
C MET A 404 -28.11 -9.46 -32.27
N GLN A 405 -27.69 -10.26 -31.28
CA GLN A 405 -28.22 -10.21 -29.92
C GLN A 405 -27.66 -9.01 -29.16
N TYR A 406 -26.37 -8.75 -29.34
CA TYR A 406 -25.65 -7.62 -28.76
C TYR A 406 -24.65 -7.09 -29.76
N LEU A 407 -24.26 -5.84 -29.60
CA LEU A 407 -23.30 -5.18 -30.46
C LEU A 407 -22.50 -4.13 -29.69
N PHE A 408 -21.33 -3.81 -30.21
CA PHE A 408 -20.58 -2.63 -29.79
C PHE A 408 -19.78 -2.07 -30.96
N LEU A 409 -19.44 -0.79 -30.86
CA LEU A 409 -18.55 -0.11 -31.79
C LEU A 409 -17.23 0.16 -31.09
N VAL A 410 -16.12 -0.01 -31.82
CA VAL A 410 -14.78 0.29 -31.32
C VAL A 410 -13.92 0.87 -32.43
N THR A 411 -13.03 1.79 -32.10
CA THR A 411 -12.05 2.30 -33.05
C THR A 411 -11.04 1.23 -33.46
N PRO A 412 -10.63 1.18 -34.74
CA PRO A 412 -9.50 0.34 -35.14
C PRO A 412 -8.21 0.89 -34.53
N ALA A 413 -7.26 0.01 -34.17
CA ALA A 413 -5.97 0.45 -33.64
C ALA A 413 -5.14 1.25 -34.64
N THR A 414 -5.35 1.01 -35.93
CA THR A 414 -4.78 1.81 -37.03
C THR A 414 -5.83 1.96 -38.12
N TYR A 415 -5.95 3.16 -38.69
CA TYR A 415 -6.82 3.36 -39.83
C TYR A 415 -6.21 2.69 -41.07
N LYS A 416 -7.02 1.86 -41.74
CA LYS A 416 -6.73 1.36 -43.08
C LYS A 416 -7.87 1.77 -43.99
N GLU A 417 -7.55 2.41 -45.11
CA GLU A 417 -8.55 2.98 -46.01
C GLU A 417 -9.53 1.93 -46.53
N ASN A 418 -9.04 0.71 -46.78
CA ASN A 418 -9.83 -0.48 -47.16
C ASN A 418 -10.12 -1.43 -45.99
N GLY A 419 -10.07 -0.93 -44.75
CA GLY A 419 -10.40 -1.71 -43.55
C GLY A 419 -11.91 -1.92 -43.41
N PRO A 420 -12.35 -2.91 -42.59
CA PRO A 420 -13.77 -3.21 -42.38
C PRO A 420 -14.46 -2.18 -41.47
N THR A 421 -14.13 -0.90 -41.61
CA THR A 421 -14.68 0.17 -40.79
C THR A 421 -15.92 0.76 -41.44
N ILE A 422 -16.96 0.98 -40.65
CA ILE A 422 -18.18 1.68 -41.06
C ILE A 422 -18.07 3.15 -40.65
N THR A 423 -18.40 4.05 -41.57
CA THR A 423 -18.40 5.50 -41.30
C THR A 423 -19.73 5.89 -40.66
N THR A 424 -19.67 6.54 -39.50
CA THR A 424 -20.83 7.13 -38.81
C THR A 424 -20.58 8.62 -38.60
N ASN A 425 -21.61 9.35 -38.16
CA ASN A 425 -21.48 10.77 -37.79
C ASN A 425 -20.47 11.00 -36.65
N GLN A 426 -20.12 9.97 -35.89
CA GLN A 426 -19.20 10.06 -34.75
C GLN A 426 -17.76 9.66 -35.12
N GLY A 427 -17.54 9.11 -36.31
CA GLY A 427 -16.25 8.64 -36.81
C GLY A 427 -16.33 7.30 -37.54
N LYS A 428 -15.17 6.70 -37.81
CA LYS A 428 -15.07 5.38 -38.43
C LYS A 428 -14.85 4.31 -37.37
N PHE A 429 -15.72 3.29 -37.35
CA PHE A 429 -15.73 2.26 -36.32
C PHE A 429 -15.68 0.85 -36.91
N LEU A 430 -15.06 -0.06 -36.17
CA LEU A 430 -15.33 -1.49 -36.31
C LEU A 430 -16.60 -1.79 -35.52
N ILE A 431 -17.58 -2.40 -36.19
CA ILE A 431 -18.87 -2.75 -35.56
C ILE A 431 -18.90 -4.26 -35.36
N TYR A 432 -18.87 -4.68 -34.10
CA TYR A 432 -18.92 -6.09 -33.72
C TYR A 432 -20.32 -6.47 -33.24
N GLY A 433 -20.75 -7.66 -33.60
CA GLY A 433 -22.03 -8.24 -33.24
C GLY A 433 -21.85 -9.62 -32.62
N MET A 434 -22.72 -9.98 -31.68
CA MET A 434 -22.81 -11.33 -31.14
C MET A 434 -24.10 -12.00 -31.60
N LEU A 435 -23.99 -13.20 -32.14
CA LEU A 435 -25.15 -14.05 -32.43
C LEU A 435 -24.81 -15.50 -32.08
N ASN A 436 -25.66 -16.13 -31.26
CA ASN A 436 -25.49 -17.52 -30.82
C ASN A 436 -24.09 -17.79 -30.25
N ASN A 437 -23.60 -16.86 -29.42
CA ASN A 437 -22.27 -16.90 -28.80
C ASN A 437 -21.09 -16.93 -29.79
N ARG A 438 -21.30 -16.43 -31.02
CA ARG A 438 -20.26 -16.25 -32.04
C ARG A 438 -20.07 -14.77 -32.34
N LEU A 439 -18.82 -14.39 -32.59
CA LEU A 439 -18.44 -13.01 -32.90
C LEU A 439 -18.57 -12.77 -34.41
N PHE A 440 -19.25 -11.69 -34.78
CA PHE A 440 -19.38 -11.20 -36.14
C PHE A 440 -18.83 -9.78 -36.23
N LEU A 441 -18.37 -9.41 -37.42
CA LEU A 441 -17.94 -8.08 -37.78
C LEU A 441 -18.79 -7.61 -38.95
N LEU A 442 -19.37 -6.41 -38.83
CA LEU A 442 -20.09 -5.79 -39.92
C LEU A 442 -19.09 -5.31 -40.98
N LYS A 443 -19.31 -5.69 -42.22
CA LYS A 443 -18.51 -5.25 -43.36
C LYS A 443 -19.38 -4.55 -44.39
N GLN A 444 -18.83 -3.53 -45.01
CA GLN A 444 -19.39 -2.90 -46.20
C GLN A 444 -18.54 -3.37 -47.40
N PRO A 445 -19.15 -3.91 -48.48
CA PRO A 445 -18.41 -4.46 -49.62
C PRO A 445 -17.53 -3.43 -50.33
N ASP A 446 -18.02 -2.20 -50.46
CA ASP A 446 -17.33 -1.03 -51.01
C ASP A 446 -17.77 0.24 -50.24
N LYS A 447 -17.11 1.37 -50.49
CA LYS A 447 -17.37 2.64 -49.78
C LYS A 447 -18.74 3.25 -50.11
N ASP A 448 -19.30 2.91 -51.28
CA ASP A 448 -20.47 3.54 -51.86
C ASP A 448 -21.75 2.68 -51.75
N SER A 449 -21.65 1.40 -51.39
CA SER A 449 -22.81 0.54 -51.17
C SER A 449 -23.50 0.89 -49.87
N THR A 450 -24.84 0.99 -49.91
CA THR A 450 -25.68 1.09 -48.73
C THR A 450 -25.88 -0.25 -48.01
N THR A 451 -25.38 -1.36 -48.58
CA THR A 451 -25.53 -2.70 -48.01
C THR A 451 -24.36 -3.06 -47.10
N VAL A 452 -24.68 -3.67 -45.97
CA VAL A 452 -23.71 -4.16 -45.00
C VAL A 452 -23.97 -5.63 -44.73
N THR A 453 -22.92 -6.40 -44.46
CA THR A 453 -23.00 -7.85 -44.25
C THR A 453 -22.25 -8.23 -42.99
N TRP A 454 -22.89 -8.99 -42.11
CA TRP A 454 -22.24 -9.58 -40.96
C TRP A 454 -21.38 -10.76 -41.39
N THR A 455 -20.08 -10.64 -41.13
CA THR A 455 -19.10 -11.70 -41.42
C THR A 455 -18.64 -12.32 -40.11
N LEU A 456 -18.67 -13.65 -40.02
CA LEU A 456 -18.16 -14.37 -38.87
C LEU A 456 -16.66 -14.09 -38.67
N VAL A 457 -16.27 -13.76 -37.43
CA VAL A 457 -14.88 -13.66 -37.03
C VAL A 457 -14.38 -15.04 -36.61
N ASN A 458 -13.71 -15.72 -37.53
CA ASN A 458 -13.18 -17.06 -37.31
C ASN A 458 -12.09 -17.07 -36.22
N GLY A 459 -12.00 -18.18 -35.49
CA GLY A 459 -10.94 -18.41 -34.50
C GLY A 459 -11.08 -17.63 -33.19
N VAL A 460 -12.16 -16.85 -32.99
CA VAL A 460 -12.41 -16.16 -31.73
C VAL A 460 -13.42 -16.94 -30.89
N SER A 461 -13.01 -17.26 -29.67
CA SER A 461 -13.85 -17.92 -28.67
C SER A 461 -14.34 -16.86 -27.69
N LEU A 462 -15.66 -16.58 -27.68
CA LEU A 462 -16.28 -15.67 -26.70
C LEU A 462 -16.40 -16.35 -25.34
N LYS A 463 -15.25 -16.60 -24.70
CA LYS A 463 -15.12 -17.21 -23.38
C LYS A 463 -14.38 -16.26 -22.47
N VAL A 464 -14.85 -16.18 -21.22
CA VAL A 464 -14.20 -15.38 -20.18
C VAL A 464 -12.76 -15.87 -19.97
N PRO A 465 -11.74 -15.00 -20.09
CA PRO A 465 -10.36 -15.37 -19.79
C PRO A 465 -10.20 -15.89 -18.35
N LYS A 466 -9.28 -16.83 -18.14
CA LYS A 466 -9.10 -17.47 -16.84
C LYS A 466 -8.63 -16.45 -15.78
N LEU A 467 -9.36 -16.36 -14.67
CA LEU A 467 -8.92 -15.65 -13.46
C LEU A 467 -7.70 -16.36 -12.85
N LYS A 468 -6.62 -15.61 -12.63
CA LYS A 468 -5.36 -16.11 -12.07
C LYS A 468 -5.30 -15.83 -10.56
N PHE A 469 -4.82 -16.79 -9.79
CA PHE A 469 -4.56 -16.64 -8.35
C PHE A 469 -3.09 -16.92 -8.09
N THR A 470 -2.41 -16.01 -7.41
CA THR A 470 -0.98 -16.12 -7.13
C THR A 470 -0.63 -15.74 -5.69
N LEU A 471 0.42 -16.35 -5.16
CA LEU A 471 0.96 -16.10 -3.83
C LEU A 471 2.46 -15.76 -3.92
N ASP A 472 2.89 -14.73 -3.19
CA ASP A 472 4.29 -14.31 -3.07
C ASP A 472 4.79 -14.49 -1.63
#